data_AF-A0A1C5SDM8-F1
#
_entry.id   AF-A0A1C5SDM8-F1
#
_cell.length_a   1.000
_cell.length_b   1.000
_cell.length_c   1.000
_cell.angle_alpha   90.00
_cell.angle_beta   90.00
_cell.angle_gamma   90.00
#
_symmetry.space_group_name_H-M   'P 1'
#
loop_
_entity.id
_entity.type
_entity.pdbx_description
1 polymer ?
#
loop_
_entity_poly.entity_id
_entity_poly.type
_entity_poly.pdbx_seq_one_letter_code
_entity_poly.pdbx_strand_id
1 'polypeptide(L)'
;MNKKFTDEEIVEAALCCTAKSCDTCPFTVLGIGFEKCVIKFSEYIANNTKNEPAPAATGTSSEVSVKEDTDNIHLNDSTLLDICQEGIEEMAKIALDDYPNEFLTGYIEAFKDNIKRLRGGQSD
;
A
#
# COMPACT_ATOMS: atom_id res chain seq x y z
N MET A 1 -21.27 -2.24 18.88
CA MET A 1 -21.96 -2.29 17.58
C MET A 1 -22.16 -3.76 17.27
N ASN A 2 -23.40 -4.28 17.30
CA ASN A 2 -23.65 -5.73 17.28
C ASN A 2 -24.08 -6.26 15.90
N LYS A 3 -24.15 -5.38 14.89
CA LYS A 3 -24.40 -5.77 13.51
C LYS A 3 -23.08 -6.21 12.87
N LYS A 4 -23.03 -7.45 12.40
CA LYS A 4 -21.99 -7.94 11.49
C LYS A 4 -22.41 -7.57 10.07
N PHE A 5 -21.50 -6.97 9.33
CA PHE A 5 -21.67 -6.71 7.90
C PHE A 5 -20.95 -7.80 7.13
N THR A 6 -21.50 -8.16 5.98
CA THR A 6 -20.84 -9.03 4.99
C THR A 6 -19.64 -8.33 4.37
N ASP A 7 -18.73 -9.09 3.77
CA ASP A 7 -17.55 -8.54 3.09
C ASP A 7 -17.98 -7.62 1.94
N GLU A 8 -19.06 -7.96 1.23
CA GLU A 8 -19.67 -7.13 0.21
C GLU A 8 -20.20 -5.80 0.76
N GLU A 9 -20.91 -5.81 1.89
CA GLU A 9 -21.40 -4.58 2.55
C GLU A 9 -20.24 -3.70 3.05
N ILE A 10 -19.11 -4.30 3.45
CA ILE A 10 -17.91 -3.56 3.88
C ILE A 10 -17.25 -2.87 2.68
N VAL A 11 -17.07 -3.59 1.57
CA VAL A 11 -16.51 -3.04 0.33
C VAL A 11 -17.40 -1.93 -0.22
N GLU A 12 -18.72 -2.16 -0.26
CA GLU A 12 -19.69 -1.16 -0.71
C GLU A 12 -19.63 0.10 0.16
N ALA A 13 -19.54 -0.04 1.48
CA ALA A 13 -19.39 1.08 2.40
C ALA A 13 -18.09 1.89 2.20
N ALA A 14 -16.98 1.22 1.87
CA ALA A 14 -15.72 1.87 1.57
C ALA A 14 -15.80 2.73 0.29
N LEU A 15 -16.42 2.19 -0.76
CA LEU A 15 -16.65 2.91 -2.03
C LEU A 15 -17.54 4.15 -1.80
N CYS A 16 -18.60 3.95 -1.03
CA CYS A 16 -19.52 4.98 -0.56
C CYS A 16 -18.84 6.16 0.16
N CYS A 17 -17.97 5.85 1.13
CA CYS A 17 -17.20 6.85 1.89
C CYS A 17 -16.21 7.59 0.98
N THR A 18 -15.65 6.92 -0.02
CA THR A 18 -14.72 7.53 -0.98
C THR A 18 -15.44 8.46 -1.95
N ALA A 19 -16.64 8.07 -2.41
CA ALA A 19 -17.46 8.84 -3.34
C ALA A 19 -18.24 10.00 -2.69
N LYS A 20 -18.09 10.22 -1.38
CA LYS A 20 -18.87 11.19 -0.58
C LYS A 20 -20.39 10.99 -0.65
N SER A 21 -20.85 9.80 -1.00
CA SER A 21 -22.25 9.46 -1.21
C SER A 21 -22.78 8.62 -0.05
N CYS A 22 -22.76 9.19 1.16
CA CYS A 22 -23.09 8.43 2.36
C CYS A 22 -24.58 8.18 2.61
N ASP A 23 -25.44 8.66 1.72
CA ASP A 23 -26.91 8.55 1.85
C ASP A 23 -27.44 7.16 1.50
N THR A 24 -26.66 6.35 0.75
CA THR A 24 -27.06 5.01 0.30
C THR A 24 -26.21 3.89 0.90
N CYS A 25 -25.32 4.21 1.84
CA CYS A 25 -24.36 3.22 2.30
C CYS A 25 -24.96 2.20 3.26
N PRO A 26 -24.40 0.99 3.32
CA PRO A 26 -24.78 -0.02 4.31
C PRO A 26 -24.70 0.49 5.77
N PHE A 27 -23.85 1.49 6.03
CA PHE A 27 -23.62 2.09 7.35
C PHE A 27 -24.61 3.21 7.70
N THR A 28 -25.53 3.58 6.80
CA THR A 28 -26.61 4.56 7.08
C THR A 28 -27.48 4.13 8.27
N VAL A 29 -27.66 2.82 8.47
CA VAL A 29 -28.38 2.23 9.61
C VAL A 29 -27.72 2.53 10.96
N LEU A 30 -26.46 2.98 10.94
CA LEU A 30 -25.67 3.35 12.13
C LEU A 30 -25.54 4.87 12.32
N GLY A 31 -26.01 5.66 11.36
CA GLY A 31 -25.98 7.11 11.38
C GLY A 31 -26.13 7.72 9.98
N ILE A 32 -26.86 8.83 9.88
CA ILE A 32 -27.10 9.54 8.61
C ILE A 32 -26.09 10.68 8.45
N GLY A 33 -25.54 10.82 7.24
CA GLY A 33 -24.60 11.87 6.86
C GLY A 33 -23.16 11.39 6.72
N PHE A 34 -22.41 12.07 5.85
CA PHE A 34 -21.05 11.72 5.47
C PHE A 34 -20.10 11.51 6.65
N GLU A 35 -20.04 12.49 7.56
CA GLU A 35 -19.17 12.43 8.74
C GLU A 35 -19.48 11.21 9.62
N LYS A 36 -20.76 10.91 9.84
CA LYS A 36 -21.20 9.77 10.66
C LYS A 36 -20.90 8.43 9.99
N CYS A 37 -21.10 8.35 8.68
CA CYS A 37 -20.82 7.18 7.86
C CYS A 37 -19.33 6.79 7.92
N VAL A 38 -18.41 7.76 7.72
CA VAL A 38 -16.95 7.53 7.82
C VAL A 38 -16.52 7.15 9.23
N ILE A 39 -17.04 7.84 10.26
CA ILE A 39 -16.73 7.52 11.66
C ILE A 39 -17.21 6.09 11.99
N LYS A 40 -18.44 5.72 11.61
CA LYS A 40 -19.00 4.40 11.90
C LYS A 40 -18.30 3.27 11.15
N PHE A 41 -17.88 3.52 9.92
CA PHE A 41 -17.05 2.59 9.16
C PHE A 41 -15.69 2.40 9.85
N SER A 42 -15.04 3.48 10.27
CA SER A 42 -13.75 3.42 10.96
C SER A 42 -13.84 2.70 12.32
N GLU A 43 -14.88 2.99 13.10
CA GLU A 43 -15.18 2.28 14.35
C GLU A 43 -15.42 0.78 14.11
N TYR A 44 -16.08 0.41 13.02
CA TYR A 44 -16.31 -0.99 12.67
C TYR A 44 -15.00 -1.71 12.36
N ILE A 45 -14.14 -1.14 11.53
CA ILE A 45 -12.84 -1.73 11.20
C ILE A 45 -11.99 -1.87 12.47
N ALA A 46 -11.88 -0.83 13.29
CA ALA A 46 -11.06 -0.83 14.51
C ALA A 46 -11.54 -1.85 15.57
N ASN A 47 -12.84 -2.14 15.60
CA ASN A 47 -13.40 -3.11 16.53
C ASN A 47 -13.31 -4.56 16.01
N ASN A 48 -13.32 -4.78 14.69
CA ASN A 48 -13.25 -6.12 14.11
C ASN A 48 -11.81 -6.60 13.83
N THR A 49 -10.86 -5.69 13.60
CA THR A 49 -9.42 -6.01 13.46
C THR A 49 -8.76 -6.49 14.76
N LYS A 50 -9.40 -6.29 15.94
CA LYS A 50 -8.91 -6.82 17.23
C LYS A 50 -9.25 -8.29 17.47
N ASN A 51 -10.13 -8.89 16.67
CA ASN A 51 -10.64 -10.25 16.86
C ASN A 51 -10.24 -11.23 15.75
N GLU A 52 -9.46 -10.81 14.76
CA GLU A 52 -8.88 -11.73 13.78
C GLU A 52 -7.58 -12.31 14.36
N PRO A 53 -7.49 -13.62 14.63
CA PRO A 53 -6.22 -14.23 14.95
C PRO A 53 -5.28 -13.97 13.78
N ALA A 54 -4.09 -13.44 14.04
CA ALA A 54 -3.01 -13.44 13.07
C ALA A 54 -2.90 -14.86 12.49
N PRO A 55 -2.78 -15.03 11.15
CA PRO A 55 -2.72 -16.36 10.55
C PRO A 55 -1.60 -17.13 11.25
N ALA A 56 -1.99 -18.17 12.00
CA ALA A 56 -1.06 -18.96 12.75
C ALA A 56 -0.08 -19.59 11.75
N ALA A 57 1.20 -19.24 11.87
CA ALA A 57 2.27 -19.92 11.18
C ALA A 57 2.37 -21.37 11.68
N THR A 58 1.49 -22.24 11.20
CA THR A 58 1.59 -23.69 11.40
C THR A 58 2.70 -24.21 10.51
N GLY A 59 3.93 -24.09 11.00
CA GLY A 59 5.04 -24.92 10.55
C GLY A 59 4.72 -26.37 10.88
N THR A 60 4.46 -27.18 9.86
CA THR A 60 4.59 -28.63 9.96
C THR A 60 5.31 -29.13 8.71
N SER A 61 6.49 -29.70 8.94
CA SER A 61 7.30 -30.43 7.97
C SER A 61 6.48 -31.54 7.30
N SER A 62 6.41 -31.55 5.97
CA SER A 62 6.37 -32.75 5.13
C SER A 62 6.50 -32.35 3.67
N GLU A 63 7.53 -32.89 3.02
CA GLU A 63 7.83 -32.76 1.60
C GLU A 63 6.65 -33.22 0.72
N VAL A 64 5.98 -32.30 0.00
CA VAL A 64 5.36 -32.60 -1.31
C VAL A 64 5.29 -31.31 -2.15
N SER A 65 6.13 -31.30 -3.18
CA SER A 65 6.05 -30.61 -4.48
C SER A 65 5.02 -29.50 -4.72
N VAL A 66 5.56 -28.31 -5.00
CA VAL A 66 5.20 -27.36 -6.08
C VAL A 66 3.77 -27.45 -6.59
N LYS A 67 2.93 -26.48 -6.21
CA LYS A 67 2.09 -25.65 -7.11
C LYS A 67 1.72 -24.34 -6.40
N GLU A 68 2.65 -23.40 -6.31
CA GLU A 68 2.30 -21.98 -6.12
C GLU A 68 1.81 -21.45 -7.47
N ASP A 69 0.50 -21.50 -7.72
CA ASP A 69 -0.16 -20.63 -8.70
C ASP A 69 -0.57 -19.34 -7.96
N THR A 70 0.43 -18.59 -7.53
CA THR A 70 0.29 -17.16 -7.26
C THR A 70 1.50 -16.56 -7.91
N ASP A 71 1.29 -15.72 -8.93
CA ASP A 71 2.33 -14.98 -9.66
C ASP A 71 3.05 -13.99 -8.72
N ASN A 72 3.71 -14.52 -7.70
CA ASN A 72 4.68 -13.81 -6.89
C ASN A 72 5.87 -13.58 -7.83
N ILE A 73 5.83 -12.47 -8.57
CA ILE A 73 6.99 -12.02 -9.35
C ILE A 73 8.10 -11.77 -8.33
N HIS A 74 8.94 -12.78 -8.14
CA HIS A 74 10.04 -12.74 -7.20
C HIS A 74 11.15 -11.89 -7.83
N LEU A 75 11.00 -10.57 -7.75
CA LEU A 75 12.04 -9.63 -8.16
C LEU A 75 13.23 -9.81 -7.22
N ASN A 76 14.39 -10.08 -7.79
CA ASN A 76 15.62 -10.07 -7.01
C ASN A 76 16.03 -8.61 -6.70
N ASP A 77 16.87 -8.44 -5.67
CA ASP A 77 17.32 -7.13 -5.20
C ASP A 77 17.97 -6.30 -6.32
N SER A 78 18.67 -6.93 -7.27
CA SER A 78 19.27 -6.24 -8.42
C SER A 78 18.19 -5.65 -9.33
N THR A 79 17.15 -6.41 -9.66
CA THR A 79 16.03 -5.92 -10.48
C THR A 79 15.29 -4.78 -9.78
N LEU A 80 15.14 -4.84 -8.46
CA LEU A 80 14.56 -3.73 -7.68
C LEU A 80 15.45 -2.47 -7.74
N LEU A 81 16.76 -2.63 -7.64
CA LEU A 81 17.73 -1.52 -7.75
C LEU A 81 17.79 -0.94 -9.17
N ASP A 82 17.55 -1.74 -10.21
CA ASP A 82 17.43 -1.27 -11.60
C ASP A 82 16.18 -0.41 -11.77
N ILE A 83 15.02 -0.88 -11.30
CA ILE A 83 13.75 -0.11 -11.34
C ILE A 83 13.89 1.21 -10.57
N CYS A 84 14.50 1.18 -9.38
CA CYS A 84 14.74 2.40 -8.58
C CYS A 84 15.65 3.40 -9.31
N GLN A 85 16.68 2.92 -10.00
CA GLN A 85 17.59 3.77 -10.76
C GLN A 85 16.87 4.44 -11.94
N GLU A 86 16.11 3.66 -12.72
CA GLU A 86 15.33 4.17 -13.86
C GLU A 86 14.33 5.24 -13.42
N GLY A 87 13.58 4.99 -12.33
CA GLY A 87 12.62 5.96 -11.80
C GLY A 87 13.26 7.29 -11.39
N ILE A 88 14.42 7.23 -10.72
CA ILE A 88 15.15 8.44 -10.30
C ILE A 88 15.75 9.19 -11.50
N GLU A 89 16.15 8.50 -12.56
CA GLU A 89 16.62 9.14 -13.80
C GLU A 89 15.51 9.86 -14.54
N GLU A 90 14.30 9.28 -14.62
CA GLU A 90 13.13 9.95 -15.19
C GLU A 90 12.72 11.17 -14.36
N MET A 91 12.74 11.06 -13.03
CA MET A 91 12.53 12.21 -12.14
C MET A 91 13.56 13.32 -12.39
N ALA A 92 14.82 12.97 -12.65
CA ALA A 92 15.87 13.94 -12.96
C ALA A 92 15.60 14.67 -14.29
N LYS A 93 15.14 13.96 -15.32
CA LYS A 93 14.78 14.57 -16.60
C LYS A 93 13.63 15.58 -16.42
N ILE A 94 12.56 15.17 -15.74
CA ILE A 94 11.40 16.03 -15.47
C ILE A 94 11.78 17.24 -14.62
N ALA A 95 12.56 17.04 -13.55
CA ALA A 95 12.99 18.10 -12.65
C ALA A 95 13.86 19.16 -13.35
N LEU A 96 14.78 18.73 -14.22
CA LEU A 96 15.67 19.65 -14.93
C LEU A 96 14.94 20.44 -16.03
N ASP A 97 13.89 19.87 -16.63
CA ASP A 97 13.12 20.51 -17.70
C ASP A 97 12.03 21.47 -17.17
N ASP A 98 11.32 21.13 -16.09
CA ASP A 98 10.16 21.90 -15.59
C ASP A 98 10.48 22.86 -14.42
N TYR A 99 11.49 22.55 -13.60
CA TYR A 99 11.79 23.34 -12.40
C TYR A 99 13.26 23.22 -12.00
N PRO A 100 14.19 24.01 -12.60
CA PRO A 100 15.61 24.00 -12.27
C PRO A 100 15.80 24.51 -10.85
N ASN A 101 15.65 23.59 -9.90
CA ASN A 101 15.68 23.85 -8.47
C ASN A 101 16.80 23.02 -7.87
N GLU A 102 17.84 23.72 -7.43
CA GLU A 102 19.01 23.14 -6.79
C GLU A 102 18.65 22.22 -5.62
N PHE A 103 17.55 22.49 -4.90
CA PHE A 103 17.06 21.61 -3.84
C PHE A 103 16.57 20.26 -4.38
N LEU A 104 15.80 20.25 -5.47
CA LEU A 104 15.27 19.03 -6.07
C LEU A 104 16.40 18.19 -6.68
N THR A 105 17.36 18.86 -7.33
CA THR A 105 18.59 18.24 -7.84
C THR A 105 19.36 17.55 -6.72
N GLY A 106 19.55 18.21 -5.57
CA GLY A 106 20.26 17.62 -4.43
C GLY A 106 19.60 16.36 -3.85
N TYR A 107 18.27 16.30 -3.78
CA TYR A 107 17.56 15.09 -3.34
C TYR A 107 17.75 13.92 -4.32
N ILE A 108 17.68 14.20 -5.62
CA ILE A 108 17.88 13.21 -6.68
C ILE A 108 19.31 12.65 -6.63
N GLU A 109 20.31 13.50 -6.46
CA GLU A 109 21.71 13.09 -6.32
C GLU A 109 21.93 12.21 -5.08
N ALA A 110 21.39 12.61 -3.92
CA ALA A 110 21.48 11.81 -2.70
C ALA A 110 20.85 10.40 -2.85
N PHE A 111 19.73 10.31 -3.57
CA PHE A 111 19.11 9.02 -3.88
C PHE A 111 19.95 8.18 -4.84
N LYS A 112 20.51 8.77 -5.89
CA LYS A 112 21.44 8.09 -6.81
C LYS A 112 22.64 7.50 -6.05
N ASP A 113 23.21 8.24 -5.11
CA ASP A 113 24.36 7.77 -4.35
C ASP A 113 24.00 6.62 -3.39
N ASN A 114 22.81 6.63 -2.81
CA ASN A 114 22.32 5.48 -2.04
C ASN A 114 22.18 4.22 -2.91
N ILE A 115 21.64 4.34 -4.13
CA ILE A 115 21.53 3.21 -5.07
C ILE A 115 22.92 2.68 -5.44
N LYS A 116 23.89 3.55 -5.72
CA LYS A 116 25.28 3.15 -5.99
C LYS A 116 25.90 2.39 -4.81
N ARG A 117 25.71 2.88 -3.58
CA ARG A 117 26.19 2.21 -2.36
C ARG A 117 25.55 0.83 -2.18
N LEU A 118 24.25 0.69 -2.44
CA LEU A 118 23.53 -0.58 -2.37
C LEU A 118 24.01 -1.59 -3.43
N ARG A 119 24.45 -1.12 -4.60
CA ARG A 119 25.12 -1.97 -5.62
C ARG A 119 26.55 -2.37 -5.26
N GLY A 120 27.07 -1.93 -4.11
CA GLY A 120 28.46 -2.18 -3.70
C GLY A 120 29.48 -1.24 -4.35
N GLY A 121 29.03 -0.14 -4.98
CA GLY A 121 29.92 0.94 -5.38
C GLY A 121 30.44 1.66 -4.14
N GLN A 122 31.66 1.37 -3.71
CA GLN A 122 32.35 2.21 -2.73
C GLN A 122 32.56 3.59 -3.36
N SER A 123 32.06 4.62 -2.68
CA SER A 123 32.44 6.00 -2.93
C SER A 123 33.85 6.18 -2.37
N ASP A 124 34.85 6.26 -3.25
CA ASP A 124 36.22 6.68 -2.89
C ASP A 124 36.28 8.18 -2.57
#